data_AF-A0A7J3U4S3-F1
#
_entry.id   AF-A0A7J3U4S3-F1
#
_cell.length_a   1.000
_cell.length_b   1.000
_cell.length_c   1.000
_cell.angle_alpha   90.00
_cell.angle_beta   90.00
_cell.angle_gamma   90.00
#
_symmetry.space_group_name_H-M   'P 1'
#
loop_
_entity.id
_entity.type
_entity.pdbx_description
1 polymer ?
#
loop_
_entity_poly.entity_id
_entity_poly.type
_entity_poly.pdbx_seq_one_letter_code
_entity_poly.pdbx_strand_id
1 'polypeptide(L)'
;MDATEVRVLDINSAFYGVPAETLMENAGKAVADFASREFKFSNCTVLCGGGNNGGDGLVAARHLSTGFDVKVIMVRDAKTPLARKNFRRVKRAGIPVRRYEKGMETDGELIIDAMLGIGISGELREPYSSISEEVNRSGARVISVDIPTGLGSESAIKPDATVTFHAIKDG
;
A
#
# COMPACT_ATOMS: atom_id res chain seq x y z
N MET A 1 18.05 1.41 -5.03
CA MET A 1 17.90 -0.06 -5.11
C MET A 1 16.84 -0.42 -6.12
N ASP A 2 17.09 -1.42 -6.96
CA ASP A 2 16.13 -1.89 -7.97
C ASP A 2 15.23 -3.05 -7.48
N ALA A 3 14.23 -3.43 -8.27
CA ALA A 3 13.28 -4.50 -7.94
C ALA A 3 13.92 -5.90 -7.80
N THR A 4 15.03 -6.13 -8.50
CA THR A 4 15.77 -7.39 -8.46
C THR A 4 16.55 -7.50 -7.15
N GLU A 5 17.21 -6.42 -6.72
CA GLU A 5 17.94 -6.35 -5.46
C GLU A 5 17.04 -6.59 -4.25
N VAL A 6 15.86 -5.96 -4.22
CA VAL A 6 14.88 -6.19 -3.14
C VAL A 6 14.43 -7.65 -3.10
N ARG A 7 14.17 -8.25 -4.27
CA ARG A 7 13.80 -9.68 -4.34
C ARG A 7 14.92 -10.61 -3.87
N VAL A 8 16.18 -10.27 -4.14
CA VAL A 8 17.33 -11.03 -3.66
C VAL A 8 17.45 -10.94 -2.14
N LEU A 9 17.26 -9.76 -1.56
CA LEU A 9 17.25 -9.59 -0.10
C LEU A 9 16.10 -10.34 0.58
N ASP A 10 14.91 -10.36 -0.02
CA ASP A 10 13.78 -11.13 0.49
C ASP A 10 14.09 -12.64 0.50
N ILE A 11 14.70 -13.16 -0.58
CA ILE A 11 15.10 -14.56 -0.68
C ILE A 11 16.19 -14.89 0.35
N ASN A 12 17.18 -14.01 0.51
CA ASN A 12 18.24 -14.19 1.50
C ASN A 12 17.68 -14.17 2.93
N SER A 13 16.73 -13.29 3.22
CA SER A 13 16.05 -13.25 4.53
C SER A 13 15.35 -14.58 4.84
N ALA A 14 14.69 -15.19 3.84
CA ALA A 14 14.09 -16.51 3.98
C ALA A 14 15.15 -17.61 4.22
N PHE A 15 16.30 -17.54 3.56
CA PHE A 15 17.44 -18.42 3.82
C PHE A 15 17.97 -18.30 5.26
N TYR A 16 17.96 -17.09 5.83
CA TYR A 16 18.31 -16.82 7.23
C TYR A 16 17.15 -17.05 8.23
N GLY A 17 16.06 -17.68 7.80
CA GLY A 17 14.98 -18.12 8.69
C GLY A 17 13.90 -17.07 8.96
N VAL A 18 13.86 -15.95 8.24
CA VAL A 18 12.77 -14.97 8.31
C VAL A 18 11.86 -15.14 7.08
N PRO A 19 10.66 -15.73 7.23
CA PRO A 19 9.76 -15.94 6.10
C PRO A 19 9.30 -14.60 5.50
N ALA A 20 9.12 -14.55 4.18
CA ALA A 20 8.60 -13.36 3.49
C ALA A 20 7.25 -12.86 4.04
N GLU A 21 6.45 -13.77 4.62
CA GLU A 21 5.23 -13.40 5.32
C GLU A 21 5.50 -12.56 6.59
N THR A 22 6.55 -12.89 7.34
CA THR A 22 6.96 -12.11 8.53
C THR A 22 7.47 -10.74 8.12
N LEU A 23 8.22 -10.65 7.01
CA LEU A 23 8.67 -9.37 6.45
C LEU A 23 7.47 -8.49 6.07
N MET A 24 6.51 -9.03 5.32
CA MET A 24 5.28 -8.30 4.95
C MET A 24 4.43 -7.91 6.16
N GLU A 25 4.33 -8.79 7.17
CA GLU A 25 3.62 -8.46 8.42
C GLU A 25 4.28 -7.27 9.15
N ASN A 26 5.61 -7.27 9.22
CA ASN A 26 6.37 -6.18 9.83
C ASN A 26 6.27 -4.88 9.01
N ALA A 27 6.36 -4.97 7.70
CA ALA A 27 6.28 -3.83 6.79
C ALA A 27 4.92 -3.12 6.91
N GLY A 28 3.82 -3.86 6.75
CA GLY A 28 2.49 -3.26 6.88
C GLY A 28 2.18 -2.79 8.30
N LYS A 29 2.68 -3.49 9.35
CA LYS A 29 2.54 -3.00 10.73
C LYS A 29 3.28 -1.67 10.92
N ALA A 30 4.49 -1.53 10.38
CA ALA A 30 5.25 -0.29 10.48
C ALA A 30 4.52 0.89 9.81
N VAL A 31 3.83 0.66 8.69
CA VAL A 31 2.96 1.68 8.05
C VAL A 31 1.83 2.09 8.99
N ALA A 32 1.13 1.12 9.58
CA ALA A 32 0.03 1.38 10.51
C ALA A 32 0.48 2.13 11.77
N ASP A 33 1.61 1.71 12.37
CA ASP A 33 2.20 2.34 13.55
C ASP A 33 2.62 3.79 13.23
N PHE A 34 3.26 4.01 12.07
CA PHE A 34 3.64 5.34 11.62
C PHE A 34 2.42 6.23 11.41
N ALA A 35 1.41 5.74 10.69
CA ALA A 35 0.17 6.47 10.45
C ALA A 35 -0.48 6.92 11.76
N SER A 36 -0.66 5.99 12.70
CA SER A 36 -1.31 6.24 14.00
C SER A 36 -0.54 7.22 14.89
N ARG A 37 0.78 7.32 14.71
CA ARG A 37 1.64 8.20 15.50
C ARG A 37 1.74 9.60 14.93
N GLU A 38 1.88 9.73 13.62
CA GLU A 38 2.19 11.00 12.96
C GLU A 38 0.95 11.80 12.56
N PHE A 39 -0.18 11.12 12.32
CA PHE A 39 -1.39 11.76 11.82
C PHE A 39 -2.56 11.62 12.79
N LYS A 40 -3.44 12.62 12.79
CA LYS A 40 -4.76 12.55 13.42
C LYS A 40 -5.80 12.31 12.34
N PHE A 41 -6.50 11.19 12.44
CA PHE A 41 -7.57 10.79 11.53
C PHE A 41 -8.53 9.86 12.26
N SER A 42 -9.78 9.81 11.78
CA SER A 42 -10.83 8.92 12.30
C SER A 42 -11.13 7.79 11.32
N ASN A 43 -10.99 8.05 10.02
CA ASN A 43 -11.21 7.09 8.96
C ASN A 43 -10.03 7.02 7.98
N CYS A 44 -9.81 5.84 7.40
CA CYS A 44 -8.71 5.58 6.48
C CYS A 44 -9.15 4.70 5.28
N THR A 45 -8.74 5.13 4.09
CA THR A 45 -8.88 4.35 2.86
C THR A 45 -7.54 3.78 2.43
N VAL A 46 -7.46 2.46 2.33
CA VAL A 46 -6.25 1.78 1.86
C VAL A 46 -6.45 1.33 0.41
N LEU A 47 -5.69 1.92 -0.50
CA LEU A 47 -5.70 1.62 -1.93
C LEU A 47 -4.70 0.51 -2.23
N CYS A 48 -5.18 -0.69 -2.51
CA CYS A 48 -4.34 -1.87 -2.67
C CYS A 48 -4.25 -2.33 -4.13
N GLY A 49 -3.03 -2.51 -4.61
CA GLY A 49 -2.76 -3.23 -5.85
C GLY A 49 -2.82 -4.76 -5.69
N GLY A 50 -2.56 -5.47 -6.78
CA GLY A 50 -2.54 -6.93 -6.77
C GLY A 50 -1.19 -7.55 -6.35
N GLY A 51 -0.14 -6.74 -6.22
CA GLY A 51 1.24 -7.16 -5.94
C GLY A 51 1.57 -7.27 -4.46
N ASN A 52 2.86 -7.41 -4.14
CA ASN A 52 3.33 -7.43 -2.75
C ASN A 52 3.11 -6.08 -2.04
N ASN A 53 3.25 -4.94 -2.74
CA ASN A 53 2.95 -3.63 -2.14
C ASN A 53 1.50 -3.56 -1.64
N GLY A 54 0.54 -4.04 -2.45
CA GLY A 54 -0.86 -4.18 -2.01
C GLY A 54 -1.03 -5.19 -0.87
N GLY A 55 -0.16 -6.19 -0.76
CA GLY A 55 -0.07 -7.08 0.39
C GLY A 55 0.31 -6.36 1.68
N ASP A 56 1.31 -5.47 1.62
CA ASP A 56 1.73 -4.61 2.74
C ASP A 56 0.60 -3.66 3.15
N GLY A 57 -0.10 -3.06 2.19
CA GLY A 57 -1.31 -2.26 2.45
C GLY A 57 -2.43 -3.05 3.14
N LEU A 58 -2.68 -4.29 2.70
CA LEU A 58 -3.65 -5.19 3.35
C LEU A 58 -3.25 -5.57 4.78
N VAL A 59 -1.96 -5.64 5.09
CA VAL A 59 -1.48 -5.79 6.48
C VAL A 59 -1.76 -4.50 7.26
N ALA A 60 -1.36 -3.34 6.72
CA ALA A 60 -1.57 -2.04 7.37
C ALA A 60 -3.05 -1.82 7.72
N ALA A 61 -3.96 -2.15 6.80
CA ALA A 61 -5.40 -2.07 7.01
C ALA A 61 -5.86 -2.85 8.25
N ARG A 62 -5.34 -4.08 8.47
CA ARG A 62 -5.70 -4.90 9.65
C ARG A 62 -5.19 -4.35 10.97
N HIS A 63 -4.01 -3.76 10.96
CA HIS A 63 -3.45 -3.16 12.18
C HIS A 63 -4.19 -1.87 12.53
N LEU A 64 -4.49 -1.02 11.55
CA LEU A 64 -5.27 0.21 11.74
C LEU A 64 -6.72 -0.05 12.16
N SER A 65 -7.37 -1.11 11.65
CA SER A 65 -8.78 -1.39 11.96
C SER A 65 -9.06 -1.72 13.44
N THR A 66 -8.02 -1.82 14.28
CA THR A 66 -8.16 -2.02 15.72
C THR A 66 -8.55 -0.74 16.46
N GLY A 67 -8.34 0.44 15.87
CA GLY A 67 -8.63 1.74 16.49
C GLY A 67 -9.25 2.78 15.57
N PHE A 68 -9.37 2.50 14.27
CA PHE A 68 -9.85 3.46 13.26
C PHE A 68 -10.90 2.81 12.35
N ASP A 69 -11.74 3.65 11.71
CA ASP A 69 -12.63 3.19 10.65
C ASP A 69 -11.84 2.99 9.35
N VAL A 70 -11.65 1.74 8.94
CA VAL A 70 -10.78 1.40 7.81
C VAL A 70 -11.58 0.72 6.72
N LYS A 71 -11.43 1.19 5.48
CA LYS A 71 -11.90 0.49 4.28
C LYS A 71 -10.75 0.21 3.32
N VAL A 72 -10.87 -0.87 2.57
CA VAL A 72 -9.91 -1.26 1.54
C VAL A 72 -10.56 -1.16 0.17
N ILE A 73 -9.88 -0.51 -0.77
CA ILE A 73 -10.23 -0.53 -2.19
C ILE A 73 -9.16 -1.33 -2.92
N MET A 74 -9.55 -2.49 -3.46
CA MET A 74 -8.70 -3.28 -4.35
C MET A 74 -8.76 -2.69 -5.76
N VAL A 75 -7.68 -2.04 -6.19
CA VAL A 75 -7.54 -1.49 -7.54
C VAL A 75 -7.36 -2.60 -8.57
N ARG A 76 -6.71 -3.69 -8.16
CA ARG A 76 -6.62 -4.95 -8.90
C ARG A 76 -6.76 -6.12 -7.93
N ASP A 77 -7.23 -7.26 -8.44
CA ASP A 77 -7.33 -8.48 -7.62
C ASP A 77 -5.95 -8.93 -7.13
N ALA A 78 -5.90 -9.47 -5.90
CA ALA A 78 -4.67 -9.99 -5.31
C ALA A 78 -4.06 -11.13 -6.15
N LYS A 79 -2.83 -10.94 -6.63
CA LYS A 79 -2.13 -11.88 -7.53
C LYS A 79 -1.06 -12.69 -6.82
N THR A 80 -0.26 -12.07 -5.95
CA THR A 80 0.81 -12.79 -5.27
C THR A 80 0.27 -13.66 -4.14
N PRO A 81 0.93 -14.78 -3.78
CA PRO A 81 0.49 -15.64 -2.69
C PRO A 81 0.33 -14.88 -1.36
N LEU A 82 1.25 -13.96 -1.07
CA LEU A 82 1.21 -13.12 0.13
C LEU A 82 0.04 -12.14 0.11
N ALA A 83 -0.18 -11.42 -0.99
CA ALA A 83 -1.33 -10.52 -1.13
C ALA A 83 -2.67 -11.27 -1.01
N ARG A 84 -2.80 -12.45 -1.64
CA ARG A 84 -4.00 -13.29 -1.51
C ARG A 84 -4.24 -13.76 -0.08
N LYS A 85 -3.16 -14.10 0.65
CA LYS A 85 -3.24 -14.50 2.06
C LYS A 85 -3.74 -13.34 2.93
N ASN A 86 -3.16 -12.14 2.77
CA ASN A 86 -3.59 -10.97 3.54
C ASN A 86 -4.98 -10.46 3.14
N PHE A 87 -5.37 -10.55 1.87
CA PHE A 87 -6.74 -10.25 1.44
C PHE A 87 -7.78 -11.13 2.15
N ARG A 88 -7.50 -12.43 2.29
CA ARG A 88 -8.36 -13.33 3.07
C ARG A 88 -8.39 -12.95 4.56
N ARG A 89 -7.26 -12.52 5.13
CA ARG A 89 -7.21 -12.06 6.53
C ARG A 89 -8.04 -10.79 6.75
N VAL A 90 -7.95 -9.82 5.85
CA VAL A 90 -8.76 -8.58 5.87
C VAL A 90 -10.25 -8.92 5.84
N LYS A 91 -10.68 -9.80 4.92
CA LYS A 91 -12.08 -10.24 4.85
C LYS A 91 -12.54 -10.94 6.13
N ARG A 92 -11.72 -11.80 6.73
CA ARG A 92 -12.06 -12.48 8.00
C ARG A 92 -12.13 -11.52 9.18
N ALA A 93 -11.36 -10.42 9.14
CA ALA A 93 -11.40 -9.38 10.16
C ALA A 93 -12.64 -8.47 10.03
N GLY A 94 -13.52 -8.69 9.04
CA GLY A 94 -14.74 -7.90 8.86
C GLY A 94 -14.51 -6.51 8.27
N ILE A 95 -13.28 -6.20 7.83
CA ILE A 95 -12.93 -4.91 7.24
C ILE A 95 -13.65 -4.78 5.89
N PRO A 96 -14.37 -3.66 5.63
CA PRO A 96 -14.99 -3.40 4.34
C PRO A 96 -13.97 -3.45 3.19
N VAL A 97 -14.23 -4.30 2.20
CA VAL A 97 -13.40 -4.39 0.99
C VAL A 97 -14.26 -4.19 -0.25
N ARG A 98 -13.90 -3.22 -1.07
CA ARG A 98 -14.51 -2.97 -2.37
C ARG A 98 -13.49 -3.17 -3.49
N ARG A 99 -13.98 -3.51 -4.68
CA ARG A 99 -13.18 -3.44 -5.90
C ARG A 99 -13.33 -2.04 -6.46
N TYR A 100 -12.24 -1.46 -6.95
CA TYR A 100 -12.31 -0.16 -7.61
C TYR A 100 -13.20 -0.24 -8.85
N GLU A 101 -14.09 0.73 -8.97
CA GLU A 101 -14.92 0.97 -10.16
C GLU A 101 -14.70 2.41 -10.61
N LYS A 102 -14.77 2.65 -11.91
CA LYS A 102 -14.51 4.01 -12.45
C LYS A 102 -15.51 5.00 -11.85
N GLY A 103 -14.99 6.09 -11.28
CA GLY A 103 -15.80 7.11 -10.60
C GLY A 103 -16.14 6.78 -9.14
N MET A 104 -15.59 5.70 -8.60
CA MET A 104 -15.62 5.45 -7.16
C MET A 104 -14.71 6.44 -6.45
N GLU A 105 -15.26 7.16 -5.48
CA GLU A 105 -14.47 8.04 -4.61
C GLU A 105 -13.49 7.24 -3.74
N THR A 106 -12.29 7.78 -3.61
CA THR A 106 -11.19 7.30 -2.77
C THR A 106 -11.08 8.11 -1.47
N ASP A 107 -12.20 8.67 -1.03
CA ASP A 107 -12.37 9.56 0.12
C ASP A 107 -11.85 8.96 1.44
N GLY A 108 -11.29 9.83 2.27
CA GLY A 108 -10.88 9.53 3.63
C GLY A 108 -10.10 10.69 4.24
N GLU A 109 -10.00 10.73 5.56
CA GLU A 109 -9.10 11.67 6.25
C GLU A 109 -7.63 11.27 6.03
N LEU A 110 -7.37 9.96 5.96
CA LEU A 110 -6.10 9.36 5.58
C LEU A 110 -6.27 8.39 4.41
N ILE A 111 -5.41 8.50 3.40
CA ILE A 111 -5.29 7.56 2.30
C ILE A 111 -3.93 6.87 2.37
N ILE A 112 -3.92 5.54 2.31
CA ILE A 112 -2.69 4.75 2.17
C ILE A 112 -2.59 4.27 0.73
N ASP A 113 -1.58 4.76 0.01
CA ASP A 113 -1.19 4.31 -1.32
C ASP A 113 -0.31 3.07 -1.22
N ALA A 114 -0.93 1.92 -1.50
CA ALA A 114 -0.27 0.63 -1.64
C ALA A 114 -0.56 0.01 -3.02
N MET A 115 -0.74 0.86 -4.05
CA MET A 115 -1.18 0.41 -5.37
C MET A 115 -0.03 -0.25 -6.14
N LEU A 116 1.08 0.46 -6.30
CA LEU A 116 2.22 0.01 -7.11
C LEU A 116 3.53 0.23 -6.35
N GLY A 117 4.49 -0.67 -6.53
CA GLY A 117 5.82 -0.57 -5.94
C GLY A 117 6.90 -0.44 -7.02
N ILE A 118 8.16 -0.62 -6.64
CA ILE A 118 9.38 -0.48 -7.46
C ILE A 118 9.45 -1.26 -8.79
N GLY A 119 8.53 -2.19 -9.03
CA GLY A 119 8.52 -3.02 -10.24
C GLY A 119 7.86 -2.37 -11.45
N ILE A 120 7.42 -1.12 -11.34
CA ILE A 120 6.71 -0.41 -12.41
C ILE A 120 7.44 0.90 -12.72
N SER A 121 7.75 1.08 -13.99
CA SER A 121 8.38 2.29 -14.55
C SER A 121 7.57 2.81 -15.74
N GLY A 122 7.70 4.11 -16.01
CA GLY A 122 6.98 4.81 -17.07
C GLY A 122 5.57 5.26 -16.67
N GLU A 123 4.84 5.78 -17.65
CA GLU A 123 3.53 6.40 -17.44
C GLU A 123 2.50 5.44 -16.79
N LEU A 124 1.75 6.00 -15.82
CA LEU A 124 0.69 5.26 -15.15
C LEU A 124 -0.43 4.90 -16.14
N ARG A 125 -0.77 3.62 -16.19
CA ARG A 125 -1.92 3.13 -16.96
C ARG A 125 -3.19 3.21 -16.13
N GLU A 126 -4.32 3.34 -16.80
CA GLU A 126 -5.64 3.23 -16.18
C GLU A 126 -5.84 1.87 -15.44
N PRO A 127 -6.48 1.86 -14.25
CA PRO A 127 -7.09 3.01 -13.57
C PRO A 127 -6.14 3.82 -12.66
N TYR A 128 -4.84 3.48 -12.61
CA TYR A 128 -3.93 4.07 -11.62
C TYR A 128 -3.67 5.56 -11.83
N SER A 129 -3.63 6.05 -13.08
CA SER A 129 -3.47 7.49 -13.35
C SER A 129 -4.64 8.30 -12.80
N SER A 130 -5.87 7.92 -13.17
CA SER A 130 -7.09 8.57 -12.67
C SER A 130 -7.19 8.55 -11.14
N ILE A 131 -6.86 7.41 -10.51
CA ILE A 131 -6.86 7.31 -9.04
C ILE A 131 -5.81 8.24 -8.43
N SER A 132 -4.59 8.28 -8.99
CA SER A 132 -3.53 9.13 -8.47
C SER A 132 -3.89 10.62 -8.54
N GLU A 133 -4.47 11.07 -9.65
CA GLU A 133 -4.94 12.44 -9.80
C GLU A 133 -6.07 12.80 -8.82
N GLU A 134 -6.95 11.85 -8.52
CA GLU A 134 -8.00 12.00 -7.53
C GLU A 134 -7.41 12.13 -6.12
N VAL A 135 -6.52 11.21 -5.73
CA VAL A 135 -5.83 11.23 -4.42
C VAL A 135 -5.10 12.55 -4.22
N ASN A 136 -4.33 13.00 -5.22
CA ASN A 136 -3.59 14.26 -5.18
C ASN A 136 -4.48 15.51 -5.03
N ARG A 137 -5.77 15.43 -5.40
CA ARG A 137 -6.75 16.53 -5.28
C ARG A 137 -7.69 16.39 -4.08
N SER A 138 -7.66 15.27 -3.36
CA SER A 138 -8.62 14.94 -2.31
C SER A 138 -8.52 15.83 -1.06
N GLY A 139 -7.35 16.44 -0.82
CA GLY A 139 -7.05 17.13 0.43
C GLY A 139 -6.86 16.21 1.65
N ALA A 140 -6.92 14.89 1.45
CA ALA A 140 -6.62 13.90 2.46
C ALA A 140 -5.12 13.91 2.81
N ARG A 141 -4.78 13.38 4.00
CA ARG A 141 -3.40 12.98 4.26
C ARG A 141 -3.09 11.73 3.47
N VAL A 142 -1.89 11.64 2.90
CA VAL A 142 -1.50 10.52 2.04
C VAL A 142 -0.19 9.91 2.52
N ILE A 143 -0.20 8.60 2.73
CA ILE A 143 1.01 7.81 3.00
C ILE A 143 1.23 6.85 1.84
N SER A 144 2.39 6.88 1.22
CA SER A 144 2.78 5.84 0.26
C SER A 144 3.57 4.73 0.94
N VAL A 145 3.22 3.49 0.60
CA VAL A 145 3.89 2.29 1.06
C VAL A 145 5.04 1.98 0.11
N ASP A 146 6.24 1.89 0.68
CA ASP A 146 7.52 1.64 0.02
C ASP A 146 8.01 2.75 -0.91
N ILE A 147 7.19 3.12 -1.90
CA ILE A 147 7.46 4.16 -2.89
C ILE A 147 6.12 4.76 -3.37
N PRO A 148 6.06 6.05 -3.72
CA PRO A 148 4.85 6.63 -4.30
C PRO A 148 4.46 5.93 -5.60
N THR A 149 3.19 5.58 -5.73
CA THR A 149 2.67 5.01 -6.98
C THR A 149 2.92 5.98 -8.13
N GLY A 150 3.57 5.48 -9.17
CA GLY A 150 3.88 6.26 -10.37
C GLY A 150 5.08 7.18 -10.23
N LEU A 151 5.94 7.00 -9.23
CA LEU A 151 7.18 7.78 -9.11
C LEU A 151 7.92 7.87 -10.45
N GLY A 152 8.29 9.10 -10.85
CA GLY A 152 8.92 9.39 -12.14
C GLY A 152 7.95 9.64 -13.30
N SER A 153 6.63 9.55 -13.09
CA SER A 153 5.60 10.00 -14.04
C SER A 153 4.96 11.33 -13.61
N GLU A 154 4.33 12.03 -14.55
CA GLU A 154 3.61 13.29 -14.24
C GLU A 154 2.43 13.08 -13.28
N SER A 155 1.82 11.90 -13.35
CA SER A 155 0.68 11.49 -12.50
C SER A 155 1.12 10.76 -11.24
N ALA A 156 2.36 10.91 -10.76
CA ALA A 156 2.80 10.28 -9.50
C ALA A 156 1.96 10.76 -8.30
N ILE A 157 1.68 9.86 -7.34
CA ILE A 157 1.12 10.26 -6.05
C ILE A 157 2.14 11.16 -5.32
N LYS A 158 1.64 12.22 -4.69
CA LYS A 158 2.42 13.17 -3.89
C LYS A 158 2.06 12.99 -2.41
N PRO A 159 2.70 12.04 -1.72
CA PRO A 159 2.31 11.73 -0.34
C PRO A 159 2.87 12.75 0.66
N ASP A 160 2.19 12.91 1.80
CA ASP A 160 2.73 13.62 2.96
C ASP A 160 3.91 12.85 3.59
N ALA A 161 3.91 11.52 3.45
CA ALA A 161 5.00 10.67 3.92
C ALA A 161 5.13 9.38 3.10
N THR A 162 6.35 8.87 2.97
CA THR A 162 6.60 7.53 2.39
C THR A 162 7.26 6.64 3.44
N VAL A 163 6.68 5.47 3.70
CA VAL A 163 7.27 4.48 4.61
C VAL A 163 7.99 3.43 3.77
N THR A 164 9.32 3.49 3.74
CA THR A 164 10.16 2.58 2.94
C THR A 164 10.77 1.45 3.77
N PHE A 165 11.04 0.32 3.13
CA PHE A 165 11.62 -0.87 3.78
C PHE A 165 12.95 -1.25 3.13
N HIS A 166 13.83 -1.88 3.91
CA HIS A 166 15.19 -2.33 3.56
C HIS A 166 16.23 -1.21 3.43
N ALA A 167 16.01 -0.20 2.57
CA ALA A 167 16.92 0.94 2.40
C ALA A 167 16.17 2.17 1.84
N ILE A 168 16.73 3.37 2.02
CA ILE A 168 16.25 4.58 1.34
C ILE A 168 16.37 4.34 -0.18
N LYS A 169 15.27 4.58 -0.90
CA LYS A 169 15.23 4.45 -2.36
C LYS A 169 15.45 5.82 -2.95
N ASP A 170 16.52 5.99 -3.70
CA ASP A 170 16.76 7.21 -4.47
C ASP A 170 15.61 7.42 -5.46
N GLY A 171 14.94 8.56 -5.33
CA GLY A 171 13.80 9.00 -6.11
C GLY A 171 13.75 10.51 -6.14
#